data_AF-I0KE83-F1
#
_entry.id   AF-I0KE83-F1
#
_cell.length_a   1.000
_cell.length_b   1.000
_cell.length_c   1.000
_cell.angle_alpha   90.00
_cell.angle_beta   90.00
_cell.angle_gamma   90.00
#
_symmetry.space_group_name_H-M   'P 1'
#
loop_
_entity.id
_entity.type
_entity.pdbx_description
1 polymer ?
#
loop_
_entity_poly.entity_id
_entity_poly.type
_entity_poly.pdbx_seq_one_letter_code
_entity_poly.pdbx_strand_id
1 'polypeptide(L)'
;MATTTTRKADSKTAKRKADDGKATQRTKLSATKKPAATKSTKKADNYTDPELREKLKADIKEGDKGGKAGQWSARKAQLLAHEYEKAGGGYKDDHKTESQQHLDKWTDEDWQTADGKPAEREGGTTRYLPKEAWDKLSPAEKKATNAKKVAGSKAGKQNVPNTEKAKKARASKKD
;
A
#
# COMPACT_ATOMS: atom_id res chain seq x y z
N MET A 1 -15.02 -18.35 61.92
CA MET A 1 -13.58 -18.45 62.23
C MET A 1 -12.90 -17.19 61.73
N ALA A 2 -12.45 -16.31 62.62
CA ALA A 2 -11.80 -15.06 62.27
C ALA A 2 -10.43 -14.99 62.96
N THR A 3 -9.42 -14.51 62.25
CA THR A 3 -8.18 -13.99 62.85
C THR A 3 -7.74 -12.74 62.08
N THR A 4 -7.27 -11.75 62.82
CA THR A 4 -6.74 -10.48 62.30
C THR A 4 -5.50 -10.13 63.13
N THR A 5 -4.36 -9.90 62.49
CA THR A 5 -3.17 -9.21 63.04
C THR A 5 -2.18 -8.88 61.90
N THR A 6 -1.30 -7.86 61.94
CA THR A 6 -1.48 -6.40 62.16
C THR A 6 -0.13 -5.78 62.56
N ARG A 7 0.27 -4.68 61.89
CA ARG A 7 1.47 -3.81 62.10
C ARG A 7 2.83 -4.34 61.57
N LYS A 8 3.82 -3.49 61.31
CA LYS A 8 3.94 -2.05 60.88
C LYS A 8 5.46 -1.74 60.75
N ALA A 9 5.78 -0.60 60.14
CA ALA A 9 6.95 0.26 60.44
C ALA A 9 8.29 -0.10 59.76
N ASP A 10 9.17 0.85 59.41
CA ASP A 10 8.97 2.26 58.99
C ASP A 10 10.31 2.81 58.43
N SER A 11 10.28 4.02 57.85
CA SER A 11 11.45 4.88 57.56
C SER A 11 12.45 4.39 56.47
N LYS A 12 13.28 5.23 55.84
CA LYS A 12 13.61 6.64 56.13
C LYS A 12 14.01 7.45 54.88
N THR A 13 13.66 8.73 54.91
CA THR A 13 14.03 9.81 53.96
C THR A 13 15.54 10.06 53.82
N ALA A 14 15.98 10.44 52.61
CA ALA A 14 17.12 11.35 52.42
C ALA A 14 16.90 12.29 51.21
N LYS A 15 16.94 13.61 51.44
CA LYS A 15 16.87 14.69 50.43
C LYS A 15 17.91 15.76 50.77
N ARG A 16 18.95 15.93 49.95
CA ARG A 16 19.88 17.09 49.81
C ARG A 16 20.57 16.95 48.44
N LYS A 17 20.98 17.99 47.69
CA LYS A 17 20.83 19.45 47.81
C LYS A 17 20.93 20.04 46.37
N ALA A 18 20.59 21.31 46.18
CA ALA A 18 20.84 22.03 44.92
C ALA A 18 22.27 22.60 44.86
N ASP A 19 22.74 22.93 43.66
CA ASP A 19 23.73 23.98 43.41
C ASP A 19 23.42 24.68 42.07
N ASP A 20 23.68 25.98 41.98
CA ASP A 20 23.21 26.89 40.92
C ASP A 20 24.32 27.23 39.91
N GLY A 21 24.01 27.13 38.60
CA GLY A 21 24.99 27.31 37.52
C GLY A 21 24.50 28.17 36.35
N LYS A 22 24.33 29.49 36.57
CA LYS A 22 23.88 30.45 35.55
C LYS A 22 25.01 30.81 34.56
N ALA A 23 24.87 30.42 33.28
CA ALA A 23 25.70 30.94 32.19
C ALA A 23 24.87 31.24 30.92
N THR A 24 24.64 32.53 30.68
CA THR A 24 24.09 33.04 29.41
C THR A 24 25.23 33.23 28.41
N GLN A 25 25.09 32.76 27.16
CA GLN A 25 25.32 33.59 25.96
C GLN A 25 24.91 32.92 24.63
N ARG A 26 24.88 33.74 23.58
CA ARG A 26 24.15 33.56 22.31
C ARG A 26 25.08 33.17 21.15
N THR A 27 24.48 33.00 19.98
CA THR A 27 25.12 32.94 18.63
C THR A 27 25.69 31.56 18.27
N LYS A 28 25.64 31.08 17.01
CA LYS A 28 25.14 31.66 15.74
C LYS A 28 24.89 30.53 14.72
N LEU A 29 24.36 30.90 13.54
CA LEU A 29 24.44 30.17 12.26
C LEU A 29 23.54 28.93 12.05
N SER A 30 22.33 29.25 11.60
CA SER A 30 21.66 28.65 10.45
C SER A 30 22.46 27.63 9.61
N ALA A 31 21.98 26.38 9.60
CA ALA A 31 22.17 25.44 8.49
C ALA A 31 20.80 25.16 7.86
N THR A 32 20.41 25.97 6.87
CA THR A 32 19.23 25.73 6.03
C THR A 32 19.47 24.48 5.19
N LYS A 33 19.08 23.33 5.73
CA LYS A 33 19.18 22.04 5.06
C LYS A 33 18.15 22.02 3.92
N LYS A 34 18.58 22.51 2.74
CA LYS A 34 17.84 22.34 1.47
C LYS A 34 17.34 20.89 1.42
N PRO A 35 16.05 20.63 1.19
CA PRO A 35 15.64 19.26 0.86
C PRO A 35 16.45 18.85 -0.38
N ALA A 36 17.20 17.77 -0.26
CA ALA A 36 17.94 17.24 -1.39
C ALA A 36 16.92 16.96 -2.49
N ALA A 37 17.13 17.51 -3.69
CA ALA A 37 16.25 17.26 -4.82
C ALA A 37 16.17 15.74 -5.03
N THR A 38 15.03 15.16 -4.69
CA THR A 38 14.77 13.73 -4.85
C THR A 38 14.89 13.47 -6.33
N LYS A 39 16.00 12.87 -6.76
CA LYS A 39 16.23 12.52 -8.16
C LYS A 39 15.22 11.45 -8.53
N SER A 40 14.02 11.86 -8.97
CA SER A 40 13.05 11.00 -9.63
C SER A 40 13.80 10.26 -10.73
N THR A 41 13.91 8.94 -10.55
CA THR A 41 14.63 8.08 -11.47
C THR A 41 13.98 8.20 -12.83
N LYS A 42 14.74 8.63 -13.85
CA LYS A 42 14.28 8.81 -15.23
C LYS A 42 13.71 7.49 -15.76
N LYS A 43 12.42 7.26 -15.57
CA LYS A 43 11.65 6.15 -16.13
C LYS A 43 10.83 6.72 -17.28
N ALA A 44 11.53 6.93 -18.40
CA ALA A 44 11.01 7.24 -19.73
C ALA A 44 9.80 8.20 -19.74
N ASP A 45 10.05 9.48 -19.96
CA ASP A 45 9.02 10.50 -20.15
C ASP A 45 8.33 10.34 -21.53
N ASN A 46 7.67 9.19 -21.75
CA ASN A 46 6.72 8.91 -22.83
C ASN A 46 5.40 9.68 -22.57
N TYR A 47 5.55 10.96 -22.31
CA TYR A 47 4.52 11.94 -22.00
C TYR A 47 4.90 13.21 -22.73
N THR A 48 3.99 13.76 -23.55
CA THR A 48 4.24 15.00 -24.28
C THR A 48 4.53 16.16 -23.32
N ASP A 49 3.82 16.22 -22.19
CA ASP A 49 4.08 17.17 -21.10
C ASP A 49 4.25 16.45 -19.74
N PRO A 50 5.50 16.12 -19.34
CA PRO A 50 5.76 15.49 -18.05
C PRO A 50 5.52 16.44 -16.86
N GLU A 51 5.59 17.76 -17.04
CA GLU A 51 5.38 18.72 -15.95
C GLU A 51 3.90 18.85 -15.60
N LEU A 52 3.03 19.01 -16.60
CA LEU A 52 1.58 18.97 -16.45
C LEU A 52 1.14 17.72 -15.71
N ARG A 53 1.69 16.57 -16.09
CA ARG A 53 1.38 15.29 -15.47
C ARG A 53 1.79 15.23 -14.00
N GLU A 54 2.98 15.70 -13.63
CA GLU A 54 3.41 15.70 -12.23
C GLU A 54 2.66 16.74 -11.37
N LYS A 55 2.23 17.87 -11.95
CA LYS A 55 1.32 18.85 -11.30
C LYS A 55 -0.03 18.17 -10.98
N LEU A 56 -0.73 17.66 -11.99
CA LEU A 56 -2.02 16.95 -11.83
C LEU A 56 -1.93 15.78 -10.83
N LYS A 57 -0.83 15.03 -10.84
CA LYS A 57 -0.55 13.93 -9.92
C LYS A 57 -0.39 14.39 -8.46
N ALA A 58 0.19 15.57 -8.24
CA ALA A 58 0.28 16.17 -6.90
C ALA A 58 -1.12 16.55 -6.39
N ASP A 59 -1.89 17.27 -7.21
CA ASP A 59 -3.25 17.74 -6.88
C ASP A 59 -4.19 16.55 -6.58
N ILE A 60 -4.19 15.54 -7.46
CA ILE A 60 -4.99 14.30 -7.30
C ILE A 60 -4.52 13.50 -6.08
N LYS A 61 -3.22 13.52 -5.75
CA LYS A 61 -2.72 12.86 -4.52
C LYS A 61 -3.25 13.59 -3.28
N GLU A 62 -3.21 14.92 -3.25
CA GLU A 62 -3.66 15.71 -2.11
C GLU A 62 -5.16 15.56 -1.85
N GLY A 63 -5.99 15.60 -2.89
CA GLY A 63 -7.44 15.45 -2.78
C GLY A 63 -7.92 14.09 -2.24
N ASP A 64 -9.16 14.03 -1.78
CA ASP A 64 -9.86 12.83 -1.29
C ASP A 64 -10.48 11.96 -2.42
N LYS A 65 -10.55 12.50 -3.65
CA LYS A 65 -11.08 11.79 -4.81
C LYS A 65 -10.23 10.58 -5.17
N GLY A 66 -10.87 9.40 -5.27
CA GLY A 66 -10.20 8.14 -5.59
C GLY A 66 -9.44 7.50 -4.43
N GLY A 67 -9.59 7.99 -3.20
CA GLY A 67 -8.99 7.41 -1.99
C GLY A 67 -8.38 8.48 -1.09
N LYS A 68 -7.91 8.06 0.09
CA LYS A 68 -7.48 9.01 1.15
C LYS A 68 -6.51 10.08 0.64
N ALA A 69 -6.74 11.32 1.08
CA ALA A 69 -5.83 12.45 0.92
C ALA A 69 -4.37 12.09 1.27
N GLY A 70 -3.43 12.57 0.45
CA GLY A 70 -2.00 12.29 0.54
C GLY A 70 -1.54 10.92 0.03
N GLN A 71 -2.46 9.96 -0.18
CA GLN A 71 -2.11 8.60 -0.64
C GLN A 71 -2.26 8.45 -2.16
N TRP A 72 -1.44 7.56 -2.74
CA TRP A 72 -1.57 7.16 -4.14
C TRP A 72 -2.31 5.82 -4.24
N SER A 73 -3.37 5.78 -5.04
CA SER A 73 -4.23 4.59 -5.23
C SER A 73 -4.37 4.27 -6.73
N ALA A 74 -4.85 3.07 -7.05
CA ALA A 74 -5.18 2.70 -8.43
C ALA A 74 -6.24 3.63 -9.03
N ARG A 75 -7.25 4.04 -8.26
CA ARG A 75 -8.30 4.96 -8.76
C ARG A 75 -7.76 6.38 -8.99
N LYS A 76 -6.81 6.86 -8.18
CA LYS A 76 -6.08 8.12 -8.43
C LYS A 76 -5.19 8.04 -9.67
N ALA A 77 -4.59 6.89 -9.95
CA ALA A 77 -3.85 6.68 -11.21
C ALA A 77 -4.77 6.70 -12.44
N GLN A 78 -5.97 6.12 -12.36
CA GLN A 78 -6.99 6.22 -13.42
C GLN A 78 -7.47 7.67 -13.63
N LEU A 79 -7.73 8.41 -12.54
CA LEU A 79 -8.08 9.84 -12.61
C LEU A 79 -6.96 10.67 -13.24
N LEU A 80 -5.70 10.39 -12.91
CA LEU A 80 -4.55 11.08 -13.52
C LEU A 80 -4.48 10.84 -15.03
N ALA A 81 -4.69 9.61 -15.51
CA ALA A 81 -4.69 9.34 -16.95
C ALA A 81 -5.76 10.17 -17.67
N HIS A 82 -7.00 10.14 -17.15
CA HIS A 82 -8.13 10.90 -17.72
C HIS A 82 -7.92 12.42 -17.68
N GLU A 83 -7.53 13.00 -16.54
CA GLU A 83 -7.32 14.46 -16.46
C GLU A 83 -6.08 14.91 -17.25
N TYR A 84 -5.05 14.07 -17.38
CA TYR A 84 -3.89 14.36 -18.22
C TYR A 84 -4.27 14.42 -19.71
N GLU A 85 -4.99 13.41 -20.21
CA GLU A 85 -5.50 13.38 -21.60
C GLU A 85 -6.45 14.56 -21.88
N LYS A 86 -7.37 14.83 -20.96
CA LYS A 86 -8.30 15.97 -21.03
C LYS A 86 -7.60 17.34 -20.98
N ALA A 87 -6.44 17.44 -20.33
CA ALA A 87 -5.62 18.66 -20.29
C ALA A 87 -4.71 18.81 -21.53
N GLY A 88 -4.89 17.98 -22.57
CA GLY A 88 -4.07 18.00 -23.80
C GLY A 88 -2.75 17.22 -23.68
N GLY A 89 -2.56 16.49 -22.58
CA GLY A 89 -1.44 15.59 -22.39
C GLY A 89 -1.57 14.33 -23.24
N GLY A 90 -0.50 13.94 -23.91
CA GLY A 90 -0.43 12.74 -24.73
C GLY A 90 0.81 11.89 -24.41
N TYR A 91 1.01 10.86 -25.21
CA TYR A 91 2.19 9.99 -25.18
C TYR A 91 3.10 10.36 -26.37
N LYS A 92 4.41 10.12 -26.25
CA LYS A 92 5.39 10.40 -27.32
C LYS A 92 5.60 9.23 -28.27
N ASP A 93 5.40 8.01 -27.78
CA ASP A 93 5.49 6.78 -28.54
C ASP A 93 4.08 6.39 -29.04
N ASP A 94 3.89 6.24 -30.35
CA ASP A 94 2.66 5.71 -30.96
C ASP A 94 2.39 4.24 -30.56
N HIS A 95 3.39 3.56 -30.00
CA HIS A 95 3.33 2.17 -29.58
C HIS A 95 3.32 2.03 -28.06
N LYS A 96 2.38 1.24 -27.53
CA LYS A 96 2.34 0.87 -26.11
C LYS A 96 3.59 0.06 -25.74
N THR A 97 4.28 0.46 -24.69
CA THR A 97 5.38 -0.31 -24.11
C THR A 97 4.91 -1.68 -23.60
N GLU A 98 5.80 -2.66 -23.51
CA GLU A 98 5.55 -3.99 -22.92
C GLU A 98 4.82 -3.95 -21.57
N SER A 99 5.13 -2.92 -20.74
CA SER A 99 4.49 -2.75 -19.43
C SER A 99 3.06 -2.23 -19.53
N GLN A 100 2.75 -1.41 -20.54
CA GLN A 100 1.38 -0.98 -20.84
C GLN A 100 0.57 -2.12 -21.47
N GLN A 101 1.14 -2.87 -22.42
CA GLN A 101 0.48 -4.04 -23.01
C GLN A 101 0.16 -5.12 -21.96
N HIS A 102 1.08 -5.38 -21.03
CA HIS A 102 0.82 -6.26 -19.89
C HIS A 102 -0.25 -5.69 -18.94
N LEU A 103 -0.35 -4.36 -18.79
CA LEU A 103 -1.39 -3.74 -17.97
C LEU A 103 -2.77 -3.83 -18.64
N ASP A 104 -2.85 -3.66 -19.96
CA ASP A 104 -4.08 -3.89 -20.73
C ASP A 104 -4.53 -5.35 -20.54
N LYS A 105 -3.66 -6.33 -20.88
CA LYS A 105 -3.92 -7.77 -20.68
C LYS A 105 -4.40 -8.10 -19.25
N TRP A 106 -3.81 -7.45 -18.23
CA TRP A 106 -4.20 -7.63 -16.82
C TRP A 106 -5.55 -7.00 -16.46
N THR A 107 -5.96 -5.94 -17.17
CA THR A 107 -7.21 -5.20 -16.96
C THR A 107 -8.38 -5.88 -17.69
N ASP A 108 -8.12 -6.51 -18.84
CA ASP A 108 -9.08 -7.32 -19.60
C ASP A 108 -9.39 -8.69 -18.93
N GLU A 109 -8.58 -9.14 -17.96
CA GLU A 109 -8.85 -10.37 -17.20
C GLU A 109 -10.15 -10.24 -16.36
N ASP A 110 -11.07 -11.21 -16.47
CA ASP A 110 -12.24 -11.32 -15.58
C ASP A 110 -11.80 -11.76 -14.17
N TRP A 111 -11.40 -10.79 -13.34
CA TRP A 111 -10.98 -11.01 -11.96
C TRP A 111 -12.17 -11.27 -11.02
N GLN A 112 -12.20 -12.43 -10.36
CA GLN A 112 -13.27 -12.80 -9.44
C GLN A 112 -12.81 -13.73 -8.29
N THR A 113 -13.70 -13.92 -7.31
CA THR A 113 -13.59 -15.03 -6.36
C THR A 113 -14.12 -16.31 -6.98
N ALA A 114 -13.70 -17.48 -6.48
CA ALA A 114 -14.15 -18.78 -7.01
C ALA A 114 -15.67 -19.01 -6.96
N ASP A 115 -16.38 -18.23 -6.14
CA ASP A 115 -17.83 -18.31 -5.91
C ASP A 115 -18.57 -17.02 -6.33
N GLY A 116 -17.92 -16.08 -7.02
CA GLY A 116 -18.50 -14.83 -7.53
C GLY A 116 -18.88 -13.78 -6.46
N LYS A 117 -18.88 -14.13 -5.18
CA LYS A 117 -19.23 -13.23 -4.05
C LYS A 117 -18.05 -12.30 -3.68
N PRO A 118 -18.28 -11.19 -2.95
CA PRO A 118 -17.21 -10.30 -2.48
C PRO A 118 -16.04 -11.05 -1.83
N ALA A 119 -14.82 -10.57 -2.03
CA ALA A 119 -13.63 -11.22 -1.49
C ALA A 119 -13.55 -11.09 0.03
N GLU A 120 -13.87 -9.92 0.58
CA GLU A 120 -13.90 -9.67 2.02
C GLU A 120 -15.25 -10.08 2.63
N ARG A 121 -15.19 -10.79 3.77
CA ARG A 121 -16.32 -11.43 4.45
C ARG A 121 -16.01 -11.52 5.94
N GLU A 122 -17.03 -11.62 6.78
CA GLU A 122 -16.90 -11.88 8.22
C GLU A 122 -16.00 -13.11 8.53
N GLY A 123 -16.14 -14.16 7.73
CA GLY A 123 -15.30 -15.36 7.79
C GLY A 123 -13.84 -15.18 7.34
N GLY A 124 -13.38 -13.97 7.04
CA GLY A 124 -12.07 -13.66 6.47
C GLY A 124 -12.09 -13.59 4.94
N THR A 125 -11.05 -12.98 4.35
CA THR A 125 -10.97 -12.76 2.91
C THR A 125 -10.78 -14.07 2.13
N THR A 126 -11.55 -14.29 1.05
CA THR A 126 -11.29 -15.34 0.05
C THR A 126 -10.27 -14.88 -0.99
N ARG A 127 -9.81 -15.77 -1.89
CA ARG A 127 -8.83 -15.39 -2.92
C ARG A 127 -9.51 -14.79 -4.14
N TYR A 128 -8.83 -13.82 -4.74
CA TYR A 128 -9.21 -13.15 -5.99
C TYR A 128 -8.20 -13.57 -7.07
N LEU A 129 -8.69 -14.09 -8.20
CA LEU A 129 -7.89 -14.56 -9.35
C LEU A 129 -8.65 -14.27 -10.65
N PRO A 130 -7.97 -14.23 -11.81
CA PRO A 130 -8.64 -14.29 -13.12
C PRO A 130 -9.48 -15.56 -13.24
N LYS A 131 -10.62 -15.47 -13.92
CA LYS A 131 -11.54 -16.58 -14.19
C LYS A 131 -10.82 -17.80 -14.77
N GLU A 132 -10.02 -17.61 -15.82
CA GLU A 132 -9.26 -18.69 -16.46
C GLU A 132 -8.27 -19.38 -15.50
N ALA A 133 -7.71 -18.64 -14.54
CA ALA A 133 -6.85 -19.20 -13.51
C ALA A 133 -7.64 -20.01 -12.46
N TRP A 134 -8.94 -19.76 -12.30
CA TRP A 134 -9.84 -20.68 -11.60
C TRP A 134 -10.16 -21.91 -12.44
N ASP A 135 -10.46 -21.76 -13.73
CA ASP A 135 -10.88 -22.90 -14.57
C ASP A 135 -9.78 -23.95 -14.74
N LYS A 136 -8.51 -23.53 -14.68
CA LYS A 136 -7.32 -24.40 -14.63
C LYS A 136 -7.09 -25.12 -13.29
N LEU A 137 -7.92 -24.92 -12.26
CA LEU A 137 -7.75 -25.52 -10.93
C LEU A 137 -8.88 -26.52 -10.62
N SER A 138 -8.50 -27.71 -10.12
CA SER A 138 -9.47 -28.68 -9.59
C SER A 138 -10.21 -28.12 -8.36
N PRO A 139 -11.42 -28.62 -8.03
CA PRO A 139 -12.17 -28.16 -6.85
C PRO A 139 -11.38 -28.24 -5.54
N ALA A 140 -10.53 -29.26 -5.38
CA ALA A 140 -9.63 -29.39 -4.23
C ALA A 140 -8.56 -28.29 -4.19
N GLU A 141 -7.95 -27.96 -5.33
CA GLU A 141 -6.98 -26.86 -5.41
C GLU A 141 -7.64 -25.50 -5.21
N LYS A 142 -8.86 -25.28 -5.73
CA LYS A 142 -9.68 -24.08 -5.47
C LYS A 142 -9.91 -23.91 -3.96
N LYS A 143 -10.37 -24.97 -3.28
CA LYS A 143 -10.60 -24.99 -1.82
C LYS A 143 -9.32 -24.73 -1.03
N ALA A 144 -8.23 -25.42 -1.34
CA ALA A 144 -6.93 -25.23 -0.69
C ALA A 144 -6.38 -23.81 -0.88
N THR A 145 -6.59 -23.21 -2.07
CA THR A 145 -6.24 -21.82 -2.32
C THR A 145 -7.03 -20.88 -1.39
N ASN A 146 -8.36 -21.00 -1.36
CA ASN A 146 -9.21 -20.11 -0.56
C ASN A 146 -8.94 -20.27 0.94
N ALA A 147 -8.81 -21.50 1.45
CA ALA A 147 -8.46 -21.78 2.84
C ALA A 147 -7.16 -21.07 3.26
N LYS A 148 -6.13 -21.07 2.41
CA LYS A 148 -4.87 -20.36 2.68
C LYS A 148 -5.06 -18.84 2.79
N LYS A 149 -5.88 -18.20 1.93
CA LYS A 149 -6.14 -16.75 2.00
C LYS A 149 -6.98 -16.39 3.24
N VAL A 150 -8.01 -17.17 3.55
CA VAL A 150 -8.87 -17.01 4.73
C VAL A 150 -8.04 -17.13 6.01
N ALA A 151 -7.23 -18.18 6.16
CA ALA A 151 -6.40 -18.39 7.35
C ALA A 151 -5.39 -17.23 7.57
N GLY A 152 -4.75 -16.76 6.49
CA GLY A 152 -3.85 -15.60 6.58
C GLY A 152 -4.57 -14.30 6.90
N SER A 153 -5.75 -14.06 6.30
CA SER A 153 -6.61 -12.90 6.61
C SER A 153 -7.03 -12.88 8.08
N LYS A 154 -7.51 -14.00 8.63
CA LYS A 154 -7.84 -14.13 10.06
C LYS A 154 -6.63 -13.89 10.98
N ALA A 155 -5.42 -14.22 10.52
CA ALA A 155 -4.17 -13.92 11.21
C ALA A 155 -3.64 -12.47 10.97
N GLY A 156 -4.50 -11.55 10.54
CA GLY A 156 -4.14 -10.14 10.28
C GLY A 156 -3.27 -9.90 9.03
N LYS A 157 -3.02 -10.91 8.21
CA LYS A 157 -2.13 -10.80 7.04
C LYS A 157 -2.92 -10.31 5.83
N GLN A 158 -2.79 -9.01 5.54
CA GLN A 158 -3.32 -8.39 4.31
C GLN A 158 -2.84 -9.15 3.06
N ASN A 159 -1.55 -9.48 2.99
CA ASN A 159 -0.93 -10.20 1.88
C ASN A 159 -0.65 -11.66 2.24
N VAL A 160 -1.12 -12.58 1.40
CA VAL A 160 -0.92 -14.03 1.56
C VAL A 160 -0.55 -14.64 0.20
N PRO A 161 0.60 -15.30 0.06
CA PRO A 161 1.03 -15.85 -1.22
C PRO A 161 0.09 -16.95 -1.72
N ASN A 162 -0.10 -16.99 -3.04
CA ASN A 162 -0.82 -18.06 -3.73
C ASN A 162 -0.19 -19.44 -3.44
N THR A 163 -0.99 -20.50 -3.57
CA THR A 163 -0.47 -21.88 -3.66
C THR A 163 0.29 -22.05 -4.98
N GLU A 164 1.24 -22.99 -5.05
CA GLU A 164 2.05 -23.20 -6.27
C GLU A 164 1.18 -23.50 -7.50
N LYS A 165 0.09 -24.25 -7.32
CA LYS A 165 -0.89 -24.51 -8.38
C LYS A 165 -1.59 -23.23 -8.85
N ALA A 166 -2.03 -22.36 -7.94
CA ALA A 166 -2.62 -21.06 -8.30
C ALA A 166 -1.59 -20.04 -8.84
N LYS A 167 -0.29 -20.19 -8.55
CA LYS A 167 0.77 -19.43 -9.24
C LYS A 167 0.90 -19.91 -10.69
N LYS A 168 1.01 -21.23 -10.92
CA LYS A 168 1.12 -21.84 -12.26
C LYS A 168 -0.11 -21.58 -13.13
N ALA A 169 -1.32 -21.64 -12.56
CA ALA A 169 -2.57 -21.34 -13.27
C ALA A 169 -2.62 -19.89 -13.79
N ARG A 170 -2.08 -18.92 -13.04
CA ARG A 170 -1.93 -17.53 -13.48
C ARG A 170 -0.80 -17.30 -14.49
N ALA A 171 0.29 -18.07 -14.40
CA ALA A 171 1.47 -17.87 -15.24
C ALA A 171 1.33 -18.43 -16.68
N SER A 172 0.37 -19.33 -16.90
CA SER A 172 0.18 -20.08 -18.16
C SER A 172 -0.71 -19.35 -19.17
N LYS A 173 -0.47 -18.04 -19.35
CA LYS A 173 -1.06 -17.19 -20.40
C LYS A 173 -0.03 -16.10 -20.77
N LYS A 174 1.24 -16.51 -20.92
CA LYS A 174 2.38 -15.61 -21.14
C LYS A 174 2.86 -15.71 -22.59
N ASP A 175 1.88 -15.90 -23.45
CA ASP A 175 1.93 -16.18 -24.88
C ASP A 175 1.24 -15.00 -25.62
#